data_AF-A0A2A5VEW8-F1
#
_entry.id   AF-A0A2A5VEW8-F1
#
_cell.length_a   1.000
_cell.length_b   1.000
_cell.length_c   1.000
_cell.angle_alpha   90.00
_cell.angle_beta   90.00
_cell.angle_gamma   90.00
#
_symmetry.space_group_name_H-M   'P 1'
#
loop_
_entity.id
_entity.type
_entity.pdbx_description
1 polymer ?
#
loop_
_entity_poly.entity_id
_entity_poly.type
_entity_poly.pdbx_seq_one_letter_code
_entity_poly.pdbx_strand_id
1 'polypeptide(L)'
;MSVPEDYIAVAVMALVGIGFPIGSFIGSRLLRPTPNSNDKSQLSSWLLPGYETDQSLYIRRDSTYECGSEPLGDADINFHFQYYWYAIIFLVFDIAFMFLAFGGVITVQDNILTNSEVYTALLTLSIFIILMSLGVWHVFRKRGRIYI
;
A
#
# COMPACT_ATOMS: atom_id res chain seq x y z
N MET A 1 29.12 8.66 14.44
CA MET A 1 27.67 8.93 14.36
C MET A 1 26.98 7.87 15.18
N SER A 2 26.16 8.27 16.15
CA SER A 2 25.38 7.31 16.92
C SER A 2 24.17 6.92 16.07
N VAL A 3 23.83 5.62 16.03
CA VAL A 3 22.70 5.07 15.27
C VAL A 3 21.42 5.94 15.39
N PRO A 4 21.06 6.49 16.57
CA PRO A 4 19.88 7.36 16.71
C PRO A 4 19.92 8.64 15.86
N GLU A 5 21.10 9.21 15.62
CA GLU A 5 21.28 10.49 14.91
C GLU A 5 20.96 10.36 13.41
N ASP A 6 21.33 9.23 12.80
CA ASP A 6 21.09 8.95 11.38
C ASP A 6 19.59 8.70 11.09
N TYR A 7 18.84 8.19 12.07
CA TYR A 7 17.39 8.01 11.95
C TYR A 7 16.58 9.29 12.15
N ILE A 8 17.17 10.37 12.68
CA ILE A 8 16.48 11.66 12.83
C ILE A 8 16.05 12.18 11.46
N ALA A 9 16.93 12.12 10.46
CA ALA A 9 16.61 12.57 9.11
C ALA A 9 15.44 11.77 8.50
N VAL A 10 15.43 10.46 8.69
CA VAL A 10 14.36 9.57 8.21
C VAL A 10 13.04 9.88 8.93
N ALA A 11 13.07 10.08 10.25
CA ALA A 11 11.90 10.42 11.04
C ALA A 11 11.32 11.78 10.63
N VAL A 12 12.17 12.80 10.43
CA VAL A 12 11.76 14.11 9.93
C VAL A 12 11.15 13.98 8.54
N MET A 13 11.76 13.23 7.63
CA MET A 13 11.21 12.99 6.29
C MET A 13 9.84 12.30 6.34
N ALA A 14 9.66 11.30 7.20
CA ALA A 14 8.38 10.62 7.38
C ALA A 14 7.31 11.56 7.93
N LEU A 15 7.65 12.37 8.95
CA LEU A 15 6.73 13.37 9.51
C LEU A 15 6.31 14.41 8.49
N VAL A 16 7.26 14.90 7.68
CA VAL A 16 6.96 15.82 6.58
C VAL A 16 6.08 15.15 5.53
N GLY A 17 6.42 13.92 5.13
CA GLY A 17 5.68 13.15 4.14
C GLY A 17 4.23 12.84 4.54
N ILE A 18 3.97 12.61 5.83
CA ILE A 18 2.61 12.43 6.37
C ILE A 18 1.93 13.79 6.62
N GLY A 19 2.69 14.78 7.07
CA GLY A 19 2.21 16.11 7.40
C GLY A 19 1.64 16.85 6.19
N PHE A 20 2.23 16.69 5.00
CA PHE A 20 1.73 17.31 3.78
C PHE A 20 0.31 16.84 3.38
N PRO A 21 0.03 15.53 3.23
CA PRO A 21 -1.33 15.04 2.99
C PRO A 21 -2.32 15.47 4.07
N ILE A 22 -1.95 15.37 5.35
CA ILE A 22 -2.83 15.77 6.46
C ILE A 22 -3.13 17.27 6.41
N GLY A 23 -2.10 18.10 6.22
CA GLY A 23 -2.24 19.55 6.06
C GLY A 23 -3.11 19.90 4.85
N SER A 24 -2.97 19.17 3.75
CA SER A 24 -3.82 19.30 2.56
C SER A 24 -5.29 18.92 2.85
N PHE A 25 -5.54 17.85 3.59
CA PHE A 25 -6.90 17.47 4.02
C PHE A 25 -7.52 18.51 4.95
N ILE A 26 -6.76 19.06 5.89
CA ILE A 26 -7.24 20.12 6.80
C ILE A 26 -7.50 21.41 6.02
N GLY A 27 -6.56 21.83 5.17
CA GLY A 27 -6.70 23.02 4.33
C GLY A 27 -7.88 22.92 3.37
N SER A 28 -8.05 21.78 2.69
CA SER A 28 -9.21 21.54 1.84
C SER A 28 -10.51 21.54 2.64
N ARG A 29 -10.54 20.99 3.86
CA ARG A 29 -11.72 21.05 4.72
C ARG A 29 -12.09 22.48 5.12
N LEU A 30 -11.11 23.35 5.35
CA LEU A 30 -11.35 24.76 5.69
C LEU A 30 -11.84 25.59 4.49
N LEU A 31 -11.35 25.30 3.29
CA LEU A 31 -11.72 26.02 2.07
C LEU A 31 -13.01 25.49 1.41
N ARG A 32 -13.30 24.19 1.58
CA ARG A 32 -14.44 23.52 0.93
C ARG A 32 -15.77 24.00 1.55
N PRO A 33 -16.77 24.35 0.72
CA PRO A 33 -18.13 24.59 1.19
C PRO A 33 -18.73 23.36 1.86
N THR A 34 -19.31 23.54 3.05
CA THR A 34 -19.96 22.48 3.82
C THR A 34 -21.47 22.73 3.91
N PRO A 35 -22.29 21.68 4.07
CA PRO A 35 -23.75 21.84 4.23
C PRO A 35 -24.10 22.77 5.39
N ASN A 36 -25.03 23.69 5.16
CA ASN A 36 -25.53 24.58 6.20
C ASN A 36 -26.30 23.76 7.26
N SER A 37 -26.23 24.18 8.53
CA SER A 37 -26.91 23.50 9.63
C SER A 37 -28.43 23.65 9.55
N ASN A 38 -28.92 24.78 9.01
CA ASN A 38 -30.36 25.03 8.83
C ASN A 38 -30.93 24.34 7.59
N ASP A 39 -30.16 24.28 6.49
CA ASP A 39 -30.57 23.63 5.24
C ASP A 39 -29.41 22.82 4.64
N LYS A 40 -29.58 21.49 4.57
CA LYS A 40 -28.57 20.56 4.05
C LYS A 40 -28.39 20.64 2.53
N SER A 41 -29.35 21.23 1.82
CA SER A 41 -29.29 21.43 0.37
C SER A 41 -28.36 22.59 0.00
N GLN A 42 -28.21 23.58 0.88
CA GLN A 42 -27.33 24.71 0.65
C GLN A 42 -25.92 24.43 1.19
N LEU A 43 -24.89 24.66 0.37
CA LEU A 43 -23.51 24.68 0.83
C LEU A 43 -23.09 26.11 1.16
N SER A 44 -22.39 26.28 2.28
CA SER A 44 -21.81 27.56 2.69
C SER A 44 -20.31 27.38 2.97
N SER A 45 -19.51 28.37 2.58
CA SER A 45 -18.09 28.41 2.91
C SER A 45 -17.86 29.32 4.11
N TRP A 46 -17.01 28.89 5.03
CA TRP A 46 -16.62 29.72 6.18
C TRP A 46 -15.67 30.85 5.78
N LEU A 47 -14.75 30.61 4.83
CA LEU A 47 -13.70 31.57 4.46
C LEU A 47 -14.08 32.47 3.29
N LEU A 48 -14.96 32.01 2.39
CA LEU A 48 -15.33 32.71 1.15
C LEU A 48 -16.82 33.13 1.20
N PRO A 49 -17.15 34.30 1.79
CA PRO A 49 -18.52 34.80 1.82
C PRO A 49 -19.07 34.98 0.39
N GLY A 50 -20.31 34.55 0.16
CA GLY A 50 -20.96 34.61 -1.15
C GLY A 50 -20.67 33.42 -2.07
N TYR A 51 -19.79 32.49 -1.68
CA TYR A 51 -19.61 31.20 -2.37
C TYR A 51 -20.62 30.17 -1.84
N GLU A 52 -21.90 30.51 -1.93
CA GLU A 52 -23.02 29.63 -1.60
C GLU A 52 -23.50 28.93 -2.87
N THR A 53 -23.69 27.61 -2.80
CA THR A 53 -24.22 26.84 -3.92
C THR A 53 -25.44 26.07 -3.44
N ASP A 54 -26.57 26.26 -4.11
CA ASP A 54 -27.74 25.43 -3.91
C ASP A 54 -27.52 24.07 -4.58
N GLN A 55 -27.64 23.00 -3.79
CA GLN A 55 -27.50 21.62 -4.24
C GLN A 55 -28.84 20.87 -4.31
N SER A 56 -29.97 21.57 -4.19
CA SER A 56 -31.32 21.00 -4.25
C SER A 56 -31.57 20.16 -5.52
N LEU A 57 -30.96 20.55 -6.64
CA LEU A 57 -31.05 19.84 -7.92
C LEU A 57 -30.20 18.56 -7.98
N TYR A 58 -29.25 18.36 -7.06
CA TYR A 58 -28.33 17.21 -7.03
C TYR A 58 -28.76 16.16 -6.00
N ILE A 59 -29.94 15.59 -6.22
CA ILE A 59 -30.60 14.63 -5.30
C ILE A 59 -29.71 13.40 -5.04
N ARG A 60 -28.88 13.02 -6.01
CA ARG A 60 -28.02 11.81 -5.99
C ARG A 60 -26.54 12.10 -5.66
N ARG A 61 -26.22 13.26 -5.05
CA ARG A 61 -24.82 13.65 -4.74
C ARG A 61 -24.12 12.68 -3.79
N ASP A 62 -24.88 12.12 -2.85
CA ASP A 62 -24.38 11.25 -1.77
C ASP A 62 -24.71 9.77 -2.05
N SER A 63 -25.18 9.43 -3.26
CA SER A 63 -25.44 8.06 -3.69
C SER A 63 -24.31 7.49 -4.54
N THR A 64 -24.16 6.17 -4.56
CA THR A 64 -23.21 5.45 -5.42
C THR A 64 -23.42 5.80 -6.89
N TYR A 65 -22.31 5.98 -7.62
CA TYR A 65 -22.35 6.25 -9.06
C TYR A 65 -22.72 4.98 -9.84
N GLU A 66 -23.86 5.02 -10.55
CA GLU A 66 -24.40 3.91 -11.35
C GLU A 66 -24.77 4.37 -12.78
N CYS A 67 -23.93 5.22 -13.39
CA CYS A 67 -24.15 5.76 -14.74
C CYS A 67 -25.54 6.44 -14.94
N GLY A 68 -26.16 6.91 -13.86
CA GLY A 68 -27.50 7.53 -13.87
C GLY A 68 -28.66 6.59 -13.51
N SER A 69 -28.40 5.29 -13.35
CA SER A 69 -29.36 4.30 -12.88
C SER A 69 -29.47 4.27 -11.36
N GLU A 70 -30.52 3.66 -10.82
CA GLU A 70 -30.58 3.34 -9.39
C GLU A 70 -29.82 2.04 -9.12
N PRO A 71 -29.02 1.96 -8.05
CA PRO A 71 -28.35 0.71 -7.69
C PRO A 71 -29.39 -0.36 -7.40
N LEU A 72 -29.26 -1.51 -8.06
CA LEU A 72 -30.15 -2.65 -7.89
C LEU A 72 -29.41 -3.80 -7.21
N GLY A 73 -30.00 -4.31 -6.13
CA GLY A 73 -29.45 -5.43 -5.38
C GLY A 73 -28.30 -5.05 -4.45
N ASP A 74 -27.78 -6.07 -3.76
CA ASP A 74 -26.58 -5.93 -2.96
C ASP A 74 -25.34 -6.05 -3.85
N ALA A 75 -24.25 -5.37 -3.48
CA ALA A 75 -22.96 -5.50 -4.13
C ALA A 75 -22.33 -6.86 -3.79
N ASP A 76 -22.80 -7.92 -4.45
CA ASP A 76 -22.22 -9.26 -4.35
C ASP A 76 -21.08 -9.43 -5.36
N ILE A 77 -19.86 -9.31 -4.86
CA ILE A 77 -18.64 -9.51 -5.66
C ILE A 77 -18.15 -10.93 -5.43
N ASN A 78 -18.22 -11.75 -6.47
CA ASN A 78 -17.56 -13.05 -6.50
C ASN A 78 -16.03 -12.87 -6.56
N PHE A 79 -15.40 -12.75 -5.38
CA PHE A 79 -13.95 -12.70 -5.28
C PHE A 79 -13.36 -14.02 -5.76
N HIS A 80 -12.64 -13.94 -6.87
CA HIS A 80 -11.94 -15.09 -7.41
C HIS A 80 -10.83 -15.48 -6.43
N PHE A 81 -10.77 -16.77 -6.06
CA PHE A 81 -9.76 -17.31 -5.14
C PHE A 81 -8.31 -17.10 -5.65
N GLN A 82 -8.13 -16.69 -6.90
CA GLN A 82 -6.85 -16.35 -7.50
C GLN A 82 -6.11 -15.23 -6.74
N TYR A 83 -6.81 -14.21 -6.24
CA TYR A 83 -6.19 -13.10 -5.49
C TYR A 83 -5.48 -13.59 -4.22
N TYR A 84 -6.08 -14.57 -3.53
CA TYR A 84 -5.50 -15.18 -2.35
C TYR A 84 -4.22 -15.97 -2.67
N TRP A 85 -4.21 -16.71 -3.77
CA TRP A 85 -3.00 -17.41 -4.23
C TRP A 85 -1.85 -16.46 -4.51
N TYR A 86 -2.11 -15.35 -5.20
CA TYR A 86 -1.09 -14.33 -5.44
C TYR A 86 -0.53 -13.76 -4.15
N ALA A 87 -1.40 -13.45 -3.17
CA ALA A 87 -0.96 -12.93 -1.87
C ALA A 87 -0.06 -13.91 -1.10
N ILE A 88 -0.39 -15.21 -1.08
CA ILE A 88 0.45 -16.21 -0.40
C ILE A 88 1.80 -16.37 -1.10
N ILE A 89 1.80 -16.48 -2.43
CA ILE A 89 3.05 -16.64 -3.19
C ILE A 89 3.95 -15.43 -2.98
N PHE A 90 3.38 -14.22 -3.02
CA PHE A 90 4.09 -12.98 -2.72
C PHE A 90 4.68 -12.99 -1.31
N LEU A 91 3.88 -13.32 -0.28
CA LEU A 91 4.34 -13.36 1.11
C LEU A 91 5.49 -14.35 1.32
N VAL A 92 5.39 -15.54 0.74
CA VAL A 92 6.45 -16.56 0.83
C VAL A 92 7.74 -16.07 0.17
N PHE A 93 7.63 -15.39 -0.99
CA PHE A 93 8.78 -14.82 -1.67
C PHE A 93 9.38 -13.62 -0.92
N ASP A 94 8.57 -12.79 -0.28
CA ASP A 94 8.99 -11.66 0.55
C ASP A 94 9.83 -12.14 1.75
N ILE A 95 9.37 -13.19 2.44
CA ILE A 95 10.14 -13.84 3.51
C ILE A 95 11.46 -14.40 3.00
N ALA A 96 11.45 -15.04 1.82
CA ALA A 96 12.68 -15.55 1.23
C ALA A 96 13.67 -14.44 0.84
N PHE A 97 13.16 -13.33 0.31
CA PHE A 97 13.96 -12.15 0.04
C PHE A 97 14.56 -11.56 1.31
N MET A 98 13.81 -11.50 2.42
CA MET A 98 14.33 -11.05 3.71
C MET A 98 15.53 -11.89 4.16
N PHE A 99 15.46 -13.22 4.07
CA PHE A 99 16.59 -14.11 4.37
C PHE A 99 17.78 -13.88 3.45
N LEU A 100 17.53 -13.69 2.15
CA LEU A 100 18.59 -13.43 1.18
C LEU A 100 19.27 -12.08 1.41
N ALA A 101 18.50 -11.03 1.69
CA ALA A 101 19.02 -9.69 1.99
C ALA A 101 19.85 -9.70 3.27
N PHE A 102 19.34 -10.32 4.34
CA PHE A 102 20.07 -10.43 5.61
C PHE A 102 21.36 -11.24 5.46
N GLY A 103 21.28 -12.39 4.79
CA GLY A 103 22.46 -13.21 4.48
C GLY A 103 23.48 -12.44 3.63
N GLY A 104 23.02 -11.73 2.61
CA GLY A 104 23.85 -10.90 1.74
C GLY A 104 24.58 -9.79 2.51
N VAL A 105 23.87 -9.04 3.35
CA VAL A 105 24.46 -7.97 4.17
C VAL A 105 25.55 -8.51 5.09
N ILE A 106 25.32 -9.65 5.75
CA ILE A 106 26.32 -10.27 6.63
C ILE A 106 27.56 -10.70 5.85
N THR A 107 27.40 -11.25 4.63
CA THR A 107 28.55 -11.69 3.82
C THR A 107 29.42 -10.56 3.28
N VAL A 108 28.85 -9.36 3.13
CA VAL A 108 29.58 -8.19 2.61
C VAL A 108 30.26 -7.40 3.75
N GLN A 109 29.85 -7.59 4.99
CA GLN A 109 30.37 -6.80 6.10
C GLN A 109 31.76 -7.28 6.54
N ASP A 110 32.73 -6.38 6.39
CA ASP A 110 34.12 -6.63 6.78
C ASP A 110 34.25 -7.01 8.26
N ASN A 111 35.12 -7.97 8.56
CA ASN A 111 35.46 -8.48 9.90
C ASN A 111 34.40 -9.35 10.61
N ILE A 112 33.27 -9.68 9.97
CA ILE A 112 32.27 -10.59 10.56
C ILE A 112 32.56 -12.05 10.22
N LEU A 113 32.93 -12.33 8.97
CA LEU A 113 33.17 -13.69 8.49
C LEU A 113 34.58 -13.84 7.94
N THR A 114 35.15 -15.02 8.12
CA THR A 114 36.38 -15.43 7.42
C THR A 114 36.08 -15.76 5.95
N ASN A 115 37.08 -15.68 5.08
CA ASN A 115 36.92 -16.02 3.65
C ASN A 115 36.28 -17.40 3.43
N SER A 116 36.65 -18.39 4.24
CA SER A 116 36.05 -19.74 4.20
C SER A 116 34.56 -19.75 4.52
N GLU A 117 34.13 -18.98 5.53
CA GLU A 117 32.73 -18.90 5.94
C GLU A 117 31.89 -18.18 4.89
N VAL A 118 32.44 -17.16 4.22
CA VAL A 118 31.78 -16.45 3.11
C VAL A 118 31.47 -17.42 1.97
N TYR A 119 32.41 -18.28 1.56
CA TYR A 119 32.14 -19.28 0.51
C TYR A 119 31.05 -20.27 0.92
N THR A 120 31.03 -20.71 2.18
CA THR A 120 29.98 -21.61 2.67
C THR A 120 28.62 -20.91 2.73
N ALA A 121 28.57 -19.65 3.19
CA ALA A 121 27.35 -18.85 3.22
C ALA A 121 26.80 -18.63 1.80
N LEU A 122 27.65 -18.26 0.84
CA LEU A 122 27.27 -18.10 -0.56
C LEU A 122 26.70 -19.39 -1.16
N LEU A 123 27.28 -20.55 -0.83
CA LEU A 123 26.77 -21.84 -1.25
C LEU A 123 25.39 -22.12 -0.64
N THR A 124 25.22 -21.90 0.67
CA THR A 124 23.91 -22.10 1.33
C THR A 124 22.82 -21.19 0.79
N LEU A 125 23.12 -19.90 0.54
CA LEU A 125 22.20 -18.95 -0.07
C LEU A 125 21.85 -19.34 -1.51
N SER A 126 22.82 -19.86 -2.27
CA SER A 126 22.58 -20.36 -3.64
C SER A 126 21.63 -21.57 -3.64
N ILE A 127 21.83 -22.53 -2.74
CA ILE A 127 20.93 -23.69 -2.58
C ILE A 127 19.53 -23.21 -2.17
N PHE A 128 19.45 -22.25 -1.24
CA PHE A 128 18.19 -21.68 -0.79
C PHE A 128 17.40 -21.03 -1.94
N ILE A 129 18.04 -20.19 -2.75
CA ILE A 129 17.40 -19.58 -3.94
C ILE A 129 16.89 -20.65 -4.90
N ILE A 130 17.68 -21.69 -5.16
CA ILE A 130 17.28 -22.79 -6.05
C ILE A 130 16.04 -23.50 -5.49
N LEU A 131 16.03 -23.84 -4.21
CA LEU A 131 14.89 -24.48 -3.57
C LEU A 131 13.62 -23.62 -3.61
N MET A 132 13.74 -22.33 -3.31
CA MET A 132 12.61 -21.38 -3.40
C MET A 132 12.10 -21.26 -4.84
N SER A 133 13.01 -21.16 -5.81
CA SER A 133 12.66 -21.07 -7.24
C SER A 133 11.97 -22.34 -7.75
N LEU A 134 12.42 -23.51 -7.30
CA LEU A 134 11.77 -24.80 -7.61
C LEU A 134 10.38 -24.89 -6.99
N GLY A 135 10.18 -24.37 -5.78
CA GLY A 135 8.87 -24.29 -5.13
C GLY A 135 7.89 -23.44 -5.94
N VAL A 136 8.33 -22.25 -6.36
CA VAL A 136 7.55 -21.36 -7.24
C VAL A 136 7.25 -22.05 -8.58
N TRP A 137 8.26 -22.60 -9.24
CA TRP A 137 8.10 -23.33 -10.50
C TRP A 137 7.09 -24.47 -10.38
N HIS A 138 7.12 -25.23 -9.28
CA HIS A 138 6.20 -26.32 -9.03
C HIS A 138 4.74 -25.84 -8.91
N VAL A 139 4.52 -24.75 -8.16
CA VAL A 139 3.18 -24.14 -8.00
C VAL A 139 2.64 -23.69 -9.35
N PHE A 140 3.44 -22.98 -10.14
CA PHE A 140 3.03 -22.51 -11.47
C PHE A 140 2.79 -23.67 -12.44
N ARG A 141 3.59 -24.73 -12.42
CA ARG A 141 3.38 -25.91 -13.27
C ARG A 141 2.08 -26.64 -12.95
N LYS A 142 1.73 -26.81 -11.68
CA LYS A 142 0.50 -27.50 -11.26
C LYS A 142 -0.76 -26.67 -11.45
N ARG A 143 -0.65 -25.34 -11.35
CA ARG A 143 -1.78 -24.41 -11.42
C ARG A 143 -1.85 -23.66 -12.76
N GLY A 144 -1.18 -24.17 -13.80
CA GLY A 144 -0.88 -23.52 -15.09
C GLY A 144 -2.06 -23.10 -16.00
N ARG A 145 -3.25 -22.88 -15.45
CA ARG A 145 -4.29 -22.05 -16.06
C ARG A 145 -4.79 -21.06 -15.01
N ILE A 146 -3.98 -20.04 -14.78
CA ILE A 146 -4.48 -18.81 -14.18
C ILE A 146 -5.19 -18.09 -15.33
N TYR A 147 -6.50 -18.29 -15.43
CA TYR A 147 -7.32 -17.55 -16.37
C TYR A 147 -7.35 -16.10 -15.89
N ILE A 148 -6.60 -15.25 -16.59
CA ILE A 148 -6.82 -13.81 -16.64
C ILE A 148 -8.02 -13.51 -17.54
#